data_AF-A0A7S4ETE6-F1
#
_entry.id   AF-A0A7S4ETE6-F1
#
_cell.length_a   1.000
_cell.length_b   1.000
_cell.length_c   1.000
_cell.angle_alpha   90.00
_cell.angle_beta   90.00
_cell.angle_gamma   90.00
#
_symmetry.space_group_name_H-M   'P 1'
#
loop_
_entity.id
_entity.type
_entity.pdbx_description
1 polymer ?
#
loop_
_entity_poly.entity_id
_entity_poly.type
_entity_poly.pdbx_seq_one_letter_code
_entity_poly.pdbx_strand_id
1 'polypeptide(L)'
;RGQITQCLVQISNAIAIGSEGRYPLRLISLEQLEKLGRLMPFRHLREHGQLKDFNTFAEYSEFISTGAAVFVSHQWLGTHHPDDANQHYNALLESCHLLCDETKLTPSQLYVWIDYVCIPEGNSHPKQTVLDAMHYFTAACTHFLVLAPVAAHEETGERCDESTFMTRGWCRLEVWSRLTVTNDNFYVFGAHRNLKLIPR
;
A
#
# COMPACT_ATOMS: atom_id res chain seq x y z
N ARG A 1 -0.86 22.18 17.73
CA ARG A 1 -0.76 23.10 16.57
C ARG A 1 0.59 23.05 15.86
N GLY A 2 1.75 22.94 16.55
CA GLY A 2 3.07 22.82 15.90
C GLY A 2 3.35 21.51 15.14
N GLN A 3 2.91 20.35 15.65
CA GLN A 3 3.11 19.04 14.99
C GLN A 3 2.32 18.88 13.68
N ILE A 4 1.12 19.46 13.58
CA ILE A 4 0.29 19.40 12.36
C ILE A 4 0.97 20.20 11.23
N THR A 5 1.54 21.36 11.55
CA THR A 5 2.31 22.16 10.59
C THR A 5 3.57 21.44 10.12
N GLN A 6 4.24 20.71 11.01
CA GLN A 6 5.45 19.94 10.68
C GLN A 6 5.15 18.71 9.83
N CYS A 7 4.05 18.01 10.12
CA CYS A 7 3.54 16.92 9.30
C CYS A 7 3.14 17.41 7.89
N LEU A 8 2.46 18.55 7.79
CA LEU A 8 2.11 19.15 6.50
C LEU A 8 3.35 19.58 5.70
N VAL A 9 4.40 20.09 6.35
CA VAL A 9 5.68 20.43 5.69
C VAL A 9 6.43 19.18 5.23
N GLN A 10 6.41 18.08 6.01
CA GLN A 10 7.01 16.81 5.59
C GLN A 10 6.23 16.14 4.46
N ILE A 11 4.91 16.18 4.52
CA ILE A 11 4.02 15.79 3.42
C ILE A 11 4.33 16.66 2.20
N SER A 12 4.41 17.99 2.31
CA SER A 12 4.79 18.89 1.21
C SER A 12 6.19 18.64 0.66
N ASN A 13 7.18 18.24 1.47
CA ASN A 13 8.53 17.93 1.00
C ASN A 13 8.62 16.55 0.34
N ALA A 14 7.95 15.54 0.88
CA ALA A 14 7.83 14.22 0.26
C ALA A 14 7.04 14.30 -1.05
N ILE A 15 5.98 15.11 -1.05
CA ILE A 15 5.24 15.53 -2.24
C ILE A 15 6.15 16.29 -3.18
N ALA A 16 6.99 17.24 -2.72
CA ALA A 16 7.89 17.99 -3.59
C ALA A 16 8.84 17.06 -4.35
N ILE A 17 9.41 16.07 -3.65
CA ILE A 17 10.28 15.02 -4.21
C ILE A 17 9.53 14.13 -5.21
N GLY A 18 8.26 13.79 -4.93
CA GLY A 18 7.39 13.07 -5.88
C GLY A 18 6.89 13.92 -7.06
N SER A 19 6.67 15.22 -6.83
CA SER A 19 5.98 16.18 -7.73
C SER A 19 6.86 16.77 -8.82
N GLU A 20 8.19 16.58 -8.76
CA GLU A 20 9.06 16.76 -9.94
C GLU A 20 8.89 15.62 -10.97
N GLY A 21 7.84 14.78 -10.84
CA GLY A 21 7.55 13.69 -11.77
C GLY A 21 8.50 12.49 -11.65
N ARG A 22 9.36 12.45 -10.61
CA ARG A 22 10.30 11.35 -10.41
C ARG A 22 9.61 10.05 -10.02
N TYR A 23 8.52 10.13 -9.25
CA TYR A 23 7.76 8.96 -8.77
C TYR A 23 6.26 9.20 -8.89
N PRO A 24 5.64 8.84 -10.03
CA PRO A 24 4.19 8.89 -10.12
C PRO A 24 3.57 7.96 -9.07
N LEU A 25 2.57 8.48 -8.35
CA LEU A 25 1.75 7.65 -7.47
C LEU A 25 0.81 6.83 -8.34
N ARG A 26 0.74 5.52 -8.08
CA ARG A 26 -0.10 4.61 -8.87
C ARG A 26 -1.02 3.84 -7.97
N LEU A 27 -2.27 3.75 -8.38
CA LEU A 27 -3.31 3.10 -7.60
C LEU A 27 -4.18 2.20 -8.47
N ILE A 28 -4.67 1.11 -7.89
CA ILE A 28 -5.73 0.27 -8.48
C ILE A 28 -6.97 0.36 -7.59
N SER A 29 -8.16 0.54 -8.15
CA SER A 29 -9.40 0.47 -7.33
C SER A 29 -9.64 -0.95 -6.84
N LEU A 30 -10.22 -1.12 -5.66
CA LEU A 30 -10.60 -2.43 -5.13
C LEU A 30 -11.50 -3.20 -6.12
N GLU A 31 -12.45 -2.52 -6.76
CA GLU A 31 -13.31 -3.12 -7.79
C GLU A 31 -12.53 -3.76 -8.96
N GLN A 32 -11.44 -3.12 -9.40
CA GLN A 32 -10.58 -3.68 -10.46
C GLN A 32 -9.73 -4.82 -9.93
N LEU A 33 -9.24 -4.72 -8.69
CA LEU A 33 -8.47 -5.77 -8.05
C LEU A 33 -9.30 -7.05 -7.88
N GLU A 34 -10.58 -6.94 -7.52
CA GLU A 34 -11.54 -8.06 -7.46
C GLU A 34 -11.73 -8.71 -8.84
N LYS A 35 -11.91 -7.92 -9.90
CA LYS A 35 -12.09 -8.41 -11.27
C LYS A 35 -10.90 -9.22 -11.78
N LEU A 36 -9.69 -8.94 -11.31
CA LEU A 36 -8.47 -9.66 -11.70
C LEU A 36 -8.36 -11.06 -11.09
N GLY A 37 -8.95 -11.31 -9.92
CA GLY A 37 -8.91 -12.61 -9.22
C GLY A 37 -7.53 -13.02 -8.67
N ARG A 38 -6.49 -12.19 -8.82
CA ARG A 38 -5.15 -12.35 -8.23
C ARG A 38 -4.37 -11.03 -8.28
N LEU A 39 -3.24 -10.97 -7.58
CA LEU A 39 -2.26 -9.92 -7.82
C LEU A 39 -1.61 -10.12 -9.19
N MET A 40 -1.63 -9.08 -10.01
CA MET A 40 -0.97 -9.05 -11.32
C MET A 40 0.21 -8.08 -11.28
N PRO A 41 1.32 -8.38 -11.97
CA PRO A 41 2.48 -7.50 -11.97
C PRO A 41 2.16 -6.15 -12.62
N PHE A 42 2.81 -5.10 -12.13
CA PHE A 42 2.67 -3.74 -12.64
C PHE A 42 2.64 -3.63 -14.18
N ARG A 43 3.56 -4.33 -14.86
CA ARG A 43 3.68 -4.25 -16.33
C ARG A 43 2.38 -4.64 -17.03
N HIS A 44 1.78 -5.74 -16.60
CA HIS A 44 0.52 -6.24 -17.14
C HIS A 44 -0.59 -5.20 -16.95
N LEU A 45 -0.75 -4.70 -15.72
CA LEU A 45 -1.80 -3.73 -15.39
C LEU A 45 -1.64 -2.41 -16.14
N ARG A 46 -0.41 -1.96 -16.35
CA ARG A 46 -0.11 -0.77 -17.14
C ARG A 46 -0.48 -0.95 -18.62
N GLU A 47 -0.11 -2.09 -19.22
CA GLU A 47 -0.40 -2.38 -20.64
C GLU A 47 -1.90 -2.46 -20.93
N HIS A 48 -2.69 -2.86 -19.92
CA HIS A 48 -4.15 -2.93 -20.00
C HIS A 48 -4.87 -1.67 -19.47
N GLY A 49 -4.16 -0.62 -19.06
CA GLY A 49 -4.75 0.64 -18.59
C GLY A 49 -5.56 0.51 -17.29
N GLN A 50 -5.19 -0.43 -16.43
CA GLN A 50 -5.92 -0.76 -15.20
C GLN A 50 -5.44 0.01 -13.96
N LEU A 51 -4.38 0.81 -14.10
CA LEU A 51 -3.85 1.66 -13.04
C LEU A 51 -4.28 3.12 -13.23
N LYS A 52 -4.44 3.83 -12.12
CA LYS A 52 -4.54 5.29 -12.06
C LYS A 52 -3.15 5.85 -11.75
N ASP A 53 -2.59 6.62 -12.69
CA ASP A 53 -1.32 7.30 -12.54
C ASP A 53 -1.53 8.76 -12.15
N PHE A 54 -0.80 9.23 -11.15
CA PHE A 54 -0.78 10.63 -10.73
C PHE A 54 0.65 11.15 -10.77
N ASN A 55 0.90 12.13 -11.63
CA ASN A 55 2.24 12.73 -11.79
C ASN A 55 2.42 13.96 -10.89
N THR A 56 1.32 14.57 -10.47
CA THR A 56 1.34 15.71 -9.55
C THR A 56 0.45 15.45 -8.34
N PHE A 57 0.81 16.10 -7.23
CA PHE A 57 -0.03 16.03 -6.03
C PHE A 57 -1.36 16.77 -6.19
N ALA A 58 -1.44 17.79 -7.04
CA ALA A 58 -2.70 18.49 -7.30
C ALA A 58 -3.73 17.54 -7.95
N GLU A 59 -3.32 16.81 -9.00
CA GLU A 59 -4.14 15.78 -9.65
C GLU A 59 -4.60 14.71 -8.64
N TYR A 60 -3.66 14.22 -7.83
CA TYR A 60 -3.96 13.22 -6.81
C TYR A 60 -4.92 13.73 -5.73
N SER A 61 -4.67 14.93 -5.19
CA SER A 61 -5.44 15.50 -4.09
C SER A 61 -6.88 15.79 -4.50
N GLU A 62 -7.10 16.27 -5.72
CA GLU A 62 -8.45 16.47 -6.26
C GLU A 62 -9.17 15.13 -6.41
N PHE A 63 -8.50 14.14 -7.01
CA PHE A 63 -9.05 12.80 -7.21
C PHE A 63 -9.44 12.12 -5.90
N ILE A 64 -8.54 12.11 -4.92
CA ILE A 64 -8.75 11.36 -3.68
C ILE A 64 -9.75 12.02 -2.73
N SER A 65 -10.15 13.28 -2.98
CA SER A 65 -11.12 14.01 -2.16
C SER A 65 -12.50 13.35 -2.07
N THR A 66 -12.82 12.43 -2.99
CA THR A 66 -14.10 11.69 -3.07
C THR A 66 -13.96 10.19 -2.80
N GLY A 67 -12.78 9.76 -2.33
CA GLY A 67 -12.48 8.35 -2.06
C GLY A 67 -11.38 8.19 -1.01
N ALA A 68 -10.71 7.05 -1.02
CA ALA A 68 -9.59 6.78 -0.13
C ALA A 68 -8.52 5.95 -0.83
N ALA A 69 -7.26 6.16 -0.45
CA ALA A 69 -6.13 5.33 -0.84
C ALA A 69 -5.60 4.60 0.40
N VAL A 70 -5.45 3.28 0.31
CA VAL A 70 -4.85 2.43 1.33
C VAL A 70 -3.48 1.94 0.86
N PHE A 71 -2.45 2.23 1.65
CA PHE A 71 -1.14 1.62 1.49
C PHE A 71 -1.17 0.25 2.15
N VAL A 72 -0.87 -0.81 1.39
CA VAL A 72 -0.83 -2.18 1.89
C VAL A 72 0.61 -2.61 2.06
N SER A 73 1.02 -2.80 3.30
CA SER A 73 2.30 -3.38 3.67
C SER A 73 2.10 -4.87 3.95
N HIS A 74 2.84 -5.73 3.26
CA HIS A 74 2.78 -7.17 3.45
C HIS A 74 4.17 -7.81 3.35
N GLN A 75 4.32 -9.04 3.84
CA GLN A 75 5.50 -9.84 3.55
C GLN A 75 5.29 -10.63 2.26
N TRP A 76 6.31 -10.70 1.41
CA TRP A 76 6.28 -11.60 0.25
C TRP A 76 6.36 -13.05 0.70
N LEU A 77 5.45 -13.88 0.16
CA LEU A 77 5.35 -15.32 0.38
C LEU A 77 6.15 -16.14 -0.63
N GLY A 78 6.82 -15.51 -1.59
CA GLY A 78 7.64 -16.21 -2.57
C GLY A 78 8.81 -15.39 -3.06
N THR A 79 9.71 -16.04 -3.78
CA THR A 79 10.92 -15.40 -4.31
C THR A 79 10.67 -14.59 -5.59
N HIS A 80 9.64 -14.94 -6.36
CA HIS A 80 9.36 -14.33 -7.67
C HIS A 80 7.98 -13.67 -7.73
N HIS A 81 7.03 -14.16 -6.93
CA HIS A 81 5.69 -13.62 -6.81
C HIS A 81 5.39 -13.45 -5.31
N PRO A 82 4.76 -12.33 -4.89
CA PRO A 82 4.52 -12.07 -3.47
C PRO A 82 3.47 -13.02 -2.86
N ASP A 83 2.63 -13.65 -3.68
CA ASP A 83 1.47 -14.42 -3.23
C ASP A 83 0.88 -15.34 -4.32
N ASP A 84 1.61 -16.36 -4.77
CA ASP A 84 1.18 -17.16 -5.94
C ASP A 84 -0.06 -18.03 -5.65
N ALA A 85 -0.22 -18.49 -4.40
CA ALA A 85 -1.42 -19.23 -3.96
C ALA A 85 -2.60 -18.33 -3.52
N ASN A 86 -2.56 -17.02 -3.77
CA ASN A 86 -3.62 -16.07 -3.41
C ASN A 86 -3.97 -16.03 -1.89
N GLN A 87 -3.04 -16.38 -1.01
CA GLN A 87 -3.24 -16.37 0.45
C GLN A 87 -3.41 -14.93 0.96
N HIS A 88 -2.51 -14.03 0.56
CA HIS A 88 -2.58 -12.61 0.91
C HIS A 88 -3.64 -11.87 0.09
N TYR A 89 -3.86 -12.20 -1.17
CA TYR A 89 -4.85 -11.59 -2.05
C TYR A 89 -6.26 -11.73 -1.46
N ASN A 90 -6.62 -12.92 -0.99
CA ASN A 90 -7.92 -13.13 -0.36
C ASN A 90 -8.07 -12.33 0.95
N ALA A 91 -7.01 -12.24 1.76
CA ALA A 91 -7.00 -11.43 2.97
C ALA A 91 -7.04 -9.92 2.66
N LEU A 92 -6.40 -9.49 1.57
CA LEU A 92 -6.43 -8.12 1.08
C LEU A 92 -7.85 -7.71 0.69
N LEU A 93 -8.56 -8.52 -0.12
CA LEU A 93 -9.95 -8.23 -0.47
C LEU A 93 -10.83 -8.14 0.77
N GLU A 94 -10.74 -9.12 1.68
CA GLU A 94 -11.53 -9.13 2.91
C GLU A 94 -11.28 -7.87 3.76
N SER A 95 -10.01 -7.55 4.03
CA SER A 95 -9.63 -6.37 4.82
C SER A 95 -10.07 -5.06 4.17
N CYS A 96 -9.97 -4.95 2.84
CA CYS A 96 -10.44 -3.76 2.11
C CYS A 96 -11.96 -3.64 2.09
N HIS A 97 -12.72 -4.74 2.03
CA HIS A 97 -14.18 -4.69 2.20
C HIS A 97 -14.59 -4.23 3.60
N LEU A 98 -13.94 -4.75 4.64
CA LEU A 98 -14.16 -4.27 6.01
C LEU A 98 -13.84 -2.77 6.14
N LEU A 99 -12.79 -2.31 5.47
CA LEU A 99 -12.44 -0.90 5.45
C LEU A 99 -13.48 -0.05 4.69
N CYS A 100 -14.01 -0.54 3.56
CA CYS A 100 -15.14 0.09 2.87
C CYS A 100 -16.36 0.24 3.80
N ASP A 101 -16.69 -0.79 4.56
CA ASP A 101 -17.82 -0.77 5.51
C ASP A 101 -17.62 0.25 6.64
N GLU A 102 -16.39 0.35 7.16
CA GLU A 102 -16.02 1.31 8.21
C GLU A 102 -16.08 2.76 7.69
N THR A 103 -15.57 2.99 6.47
CA THR A 103 -15.45 4.31 5.86
C THR A 103 -16.67 4.75 5.04
N LYS A 104 -17.65 3.85 4.86
CA LYS A 104 -18.84 4.05 3.99
C LYS A 104 -18.48 4.35 2.53
N LEU A 105 -17.38 3.77 2.05
CA LEU A 105 -16.95 3.84 0.66
C LEU A 105 -17.40 2.61 -0.12
N THR A 106 -17.53 2.75 -1.44
CA THR A 106 -17.71 1.59 -2.34
C THR A 106 -16.35 1.04 -2.79
N PRO A 107 -16.28 -0.20 -3.30
CA PRO A 107 -15.05 -0.75 -3.90
C PRO A 107 -14.48 0.07 -5.07
N SER A 108 -15.28 0.90 -5.73
CA SER A 108 -14.81 1.82 -6.77
C SER A 108 -14.25 3.14 -6.22
N GLN A 109 -14.48 3.44 -4.94
CA GLN A 109 -13.96 4.62 -4.25
C GLN A 109 -12.78 4.32 -3.33
N LEU A 110 -12.50 3.05 -3.04
CA LEU A 110 -11.31 2.61 -2.33
C LEU A 110 -10.22 2.17 -3.31
N TYR A 111 -9.05 2.78 -3.19
CA TYR A 111 -7.89 2.57 -4.03
C TYR A 111 -6.76 1.94 -3.23
N VAL A 112 -6.10 0.95 -3.82
CA VAL A 112 -5.04 0.16 -3.21
C VAL A 112 -3.71 0.55 -3.82
N TRP A 113 -2.74 0.82 -2.96
CA TRP A 113 -1.33 0.81 -3.29
C TRP A 113 -0.69 -0.44 -2.70
N ILE A 114 -0.06 -1.27 -3.53
CA ILE A 114 0.72 -2.44 -3.10
C ILE A 114 1.92 -2.58 -4.04
N ASP A 115 3.09 -2.88 -3.48
CA ASP A 115 4.39 -2.78 -4.17
C ASP A 115 4.42 -3.54 -5.51
N TYR A 116 3.98 -4.79 -5.57
CA TYR A 116 4.00 -5.63 -6.76
C TYR A 116 3.11 -5.12 -7.90
N VAL A 117 2.03 -4.42 -7.56
CA VAL A 117 1.03 -3.88 -8.50
C VAL A 117 1.43 -2.47 -8.94
N CYS A 118 1.99 -1.66 -8.04
CA CYS A 118 2.15 -0.21 -8.24
C CYS A 118 3.59 0.22 -8.58
N ILE A 119 4.59 -0.64 -8.31
CA ILE A 119 6.00 -0.35 -8.59
C ILE A 119 6.44 -1.06 -9.89
N PRO A 120 7.10 -0.34 -10.82
CA PRO A 120 7.66 -0.96 -12.02
C PRO A 120 8.76 -2.00 -11.72
N GLU A 121 8.66 -3.17 -12.35
CA GLU A 121 9.73 -4.19 -12.33
C GLU A 121 10.99 -3.72 -13.08
N GLY A 122 12.16 -3.92 -12.49
CA GLY A 122 13.47 -3.81 -13.17
C GLY A 122 14.43 -2.72 -12.64
N ASN A 123 15.64 -2.70 -13.20
CA ASN A 123 16.79 -1.86 -12.81
C ASN A 123 16.62 -0.34 -13.08
N SER A 124 15.39 0.14 -13.33
CA SER A 124 15.12 1.52 -13.74
C SER A 124 15.32 2.55 -12.62
N HIS A 125 15.46 2.11 -11.37
CA HIS A 125 15.64 2.99 -10.22
C HIS A 125 16.70 2.44 -9.24
N PRO A 126 17.78 3.19 -8.93
CA PRO A 126 18.74 2.82 -7.88
C PRO A 126 18.02 2.48 -6.56
N LYS A 127 18.53 1.54 -5.74
CA LYS A 127 17.88 1.16 -4.46
C LYS A 127 17.58 2.34 -3.52
N GLN A 128 18.37 3.41 -3.56
CA GLN A 128 18.17 4.65 -2.79
C GLN A 128 16.87 5.39 -3.19
N THR A 129 16.56 5.37 -4.49
CA THR A 129 15.38 5.93 -5.13
C THR A 129 14.06 5.36 -4.57
N VAL A 130 14.06 4.07 -4.19
CA VAL A 130 12.89 3.39 -3.62
C VAL A 130 12.65 3.81 -2.16
N LEU A 131 13.73 4.08 -1.40
CA LEU A 131 13.63 4.57 -0.02
C LEU A 131 13.04 5.98 0.03
N ASP A 132 13.47 6.85 -0.89
CA ASP A 132 12.96 8.22 -1.00
C ASP A 132 11.47 8.23 -1.40
N ALA A 133 11.09 7.34 -2.33
CA ALA A 133 9.70 7.21 -2.77
C ALA A 133 8.78 6.55 -1.73
N MET A 134 9.31 5.68 -0.85
CA MET A 134 8.50 4.97 0.15
C MET A 134 7.82 5.93 1.14
N HIS A 135 8.56 6.95 1.60
CA HIS A 135 8.00 7.99 2.46
C HIS A 135 6.89 8.75 1.75
N TYR A 136 7.05 9.03 0.46
CA TYR A 136 6.02 9.67 -0.34
C TYR A 136 4.75 8.82 -0.46
N PHE A 137 4.86 7.53 -0.82
CA PHE A 137 3.68 6.66 -0.98
C PHE A 137 2.92 6.44 0.33
N THR A 138 3.64 6.21 1.43
CA THR A 138 3.02 6.03 2.76
C THR A 138 2.38 7.31 3.30
N ALA A 139 2.93 8.48 2.95
CA ALA A 139 2.35 9.79 3.27
C ALA A 139 1.14 10.15 2.40
N ALA A 140 1.18 9.79 1.11
CA ALA A 140 0.11 10.10 0.16
C ALA A 140 -1.16 9.29 0.45
N CYS A 141 -1.04 8.03 0.88
CA CYS A 141 -2.19 7.18 1.17
C CYS A 141 -2.94 7.63 2.44
N THR A 142 -4.25 7.81 2.33
CA THR A 142 -5.14 8.18 3.44
C THR A 142 -5.20 7.15 4.58
N HIS A 143 -5.01 5.88 4.24
CA HIS A 143 -5.07 4.72 5.14
C HIS A 143 -3.77 3.92 5.00
N PHE A 144 -3.40 3.22 6.07
CA PHE A 144 -2.27 2.30 6.06
C PHE A 144 -2.73 0.97 6.64
N LEU A 145 -2.44 -0.13 5.94
CA LEU A 145 -2.83 -1.48 6.32
C LEU A 145 -1.60 -2.37 6.39
N VAL A 146 -1.32 -2.90 7.57
CA VAL A 146 -0.47 -4.08 7.73
C VAL A 146 -1.31 -5.31 7.44
N LEU A 147 -0.97 -6.02 6.36
CA LEU A 147 -1.61 -7.26 5.96
C LEU A 147 -0.68 -8.42 6.33
N ALA A 148 -0.99 -9.12 7.41
CA ALA A 148 -0.18 -10.21 7.94
C ALA A 148 -1.05 -11.37 8.48
N PRO A 149 -1.91 -11.96 7.62
CA PRO A 149 -2.65 -13.17 8.00
C PRO A 149 -1.68 -14.34 8.20
N VAL A 150 -2.17 -15.44 8.78
CA VAL A 150 -1.43 -16.70 8.75
C VAL A 150 -1.38 -17.21 7.31
N ALA A 151 -0.18 -17.39 6.80
CA ALA A 151 0.12 -17.92 5.47
C ALA A 151 1.38 -18.82 5.53
N ALA A 152 1.70 -19.48 4.43
CA ALA A 152 2.95 -20.21 4.25
C ALA A 152 3.74 -19.63 3.08
N HIS A 153 5.06 -19.52 3.25
CA HIS A 153 5.97 -19.20 2.15
C HIS A 153 5.98 -20.36 1.15
N GLU A 154 5.86 -20.07 -0.14
CA GLU A 154 5.63 -21.05 -1.20
C GLU A 154 6.79 -22.06 -1.32
N GLU A 155 8.04 -21.58 -1.32
CA GLU A 155 9.21 -22.44 -1.50
C GLU A 155 9.69 -23.12 -0.20
N THR A 156 9.64 -22.44 0.94
CA THR A 156 10.18 -22.96 2.21
C THR A 156 9.13 -23.64 3.09
N GLY A 157 7.84 -23.37 2.85
CA GLY A 157 6.75 -23.80 3.74
C GLY A 157 6.77 -23.09 5.10
N GLU A 158 7.65 -22.12 5.31
CA GLU A 158 7.76 -21.41 6.58
C GLU A 158 6.50 -20.60 6.85
N ARG A 159 6.03 -20.67 8.09
CA ARG A 159 4.87 -19.90 8.53
C ARG A 159 5.16 -18.42 8.44
N CYS A 160 4.21 -17.69 7.87
CA CYS A 160 4.19 -16.26 7.70
C CYS A 160 3.01 -15.69 8.51
N ASP A 161 3.25 -14.73 9.40
CA ASP A 161 2.21 -14.01 10.17
C ASP A 161 2.72 -12.63 10.66
N GLU A 162 2.02 -12.00 11.62
CA GLU A 162 2.43 -10.69 12.16
C GLU A 162 3.82 -10.72 12.79
N SER A 163 4.21 -11.84 13.40
CA SER A 163 5.50 -11.96 14.08
C SER A 163 6.63 -11.98 13.05
N THR A 164 6.48 -12.74 11.96
CA THR A 164 7.49 -12.81 10.89
C THR A 164 7.49 -11.54 10.05
N PHE A 165 6.33 -10.93 9.80
CA PHE A 165 6.20 -9.65 9.12
C PHE A 165 7.10 -8.59 9.75
N MET A 166 7.09 -8.48 11.08
CA MET A 166 7.91 -7.51 11.81
C MET A 166 9.41 -7.82 11.81
N THR A 167 9.85 -8.99 11.33
CA THR A 167 11.28 -9.30 11.14
C THR A 167 11.80 -8.83 9.79
N ARG A 168 10.92 -8.55 8.82
CA ARG A 168 11.29 -8.16 7.46
C ARG A 168 11.70 -6.68 7.42
N GLY A 169 12.91 -6.41 6.92
CA GLY A 169 13.46 -5.05 6.88
C GLY A 169 12.59 -4.03 6.12
N TRP A 170 12.03 -4.42 4.97
CA TRP A 170 11.14 -3.57 4.16
C TRP A 170 9.81 -3.28 4.88
N CYS A 171 9.16 -4.29 5.43
CA CYS A 171 7.92 -4.14 6.19
C CYS A 171 8.10 -3.19 7.39
N ARG A 172 9.21 -3.34 8.12
CA ARG A 172 9.56 -2.40 9.21
C ARG A 172 9.75 -0.98 8.68
N LEU A 173 10.46 -0.81 7.56
CA LEU A 173 10.68 0.51 6.99
C LEU A 173 9.37 1.18 6.58
N GLU A 174 8.43 0.45 6.00
CA GLU A 174 7.11 0.96 5.60
C GLU A 174 6.29 1.42 6.81
N VAL A 175 6.24 0.58 7.86
CA VAL A 175 5.59 0.93 9.13
C VAL A 175 6.23 2.18 9.74
N TRP A 176 7.56 2.23 9.79
CA TRP A 176 8.28 3.39 10.32
C TRP A 176 8.02 4.65 9.48
N SER A 177 8.05 4.55 8.15
CA SER A 177 7.74 5.66 7.23
C SER A 177 6.36 6.22 7.52
N ARG A 178 5.34 5.35 7.65
CA ARG A 178 3.99 5.79 8.03
C ARG A 178 3.98 6.49 9.39
N LEU A 179 4.55 5.88 10.41
CA LEU A 179 4.52 6.41 11.78
C LEU A 179 5.26 7.75 11.94
N THR A 180 6.24 8.04 11.07
CA THR A 180 6.87 9.37 11.04
C THR A 180 5.96 10.47 10.49
N VAL A 181 4.97 10.10 9.68
CA VAL A 181 3.97 11.02 9.12
C VAL A 181 2.79 11.12 10.07
N THR A 182 2.11 10.00 10.33
CA THR A 182 0.94 9.93 11.21
C THR A 182 0.63 8.48 11.60
N ASN A 183 -0.02 8.30 12.74
CA ASN A 183 -0.67 7.04 13.13
C ASN A 183 -2.20 7.04 12.86
N ASP A 184 -2.70 8.02 12.11
CA ASP A 184 -4.10 8.01 11.67
C ASP A 184 -4.40 6.85 10.75
N ASN A 185 -5.61 6.31 10.87
CA ASN A 185 -6.12 5.29 9.95
C ASN A 185 -5.11 4.16 9.72
N PHE A 186 -4.43 3.77 10.80
CA PHE A 186 -3.45 2.70 10.80
C PHE A 186 -4.17 1.41 11.20
N TYR A 187 -4.24 0.46 10.28
CA TYR A 187 -4.94 -0.80 10.46
C TYR A 187 -3.97 -1.97 10.43
N VAL A 188 -4.32 -3.01 11.18
CA VAL A 188 -3.68 -4.31 11.12
C VAL A 188 -4.74 -5.35 10.81
N PHE A 189 -4.50 -6.19 9.81
CA PHE A 189 -5.28 -7.37 9.51
C PHE A 189 -4.39 -8.60 9.67
N GLY A 190 -4.57 -9.26 10.81
CA GLY A 190 -3.65 -10.28 11.34
C GLY A 190 -4.17 -11.71 11.27
N ALA A 191 -3.60 -12.58 12.10
CA ALA A 191 -3.93 -14.01 12.18
C ALA A 191 -5.40 -14.29 12.49
N HIS A 192 -6.06 -13.39 13.22
CA HIS A 192 -7.47 -13.51 13.58
C HIS A 192 -8.44 -13.02 12.50
N ARG A 193 -7.93 -12.56 11.35
CA ARG A 193 -8.71 -12.05 10.21
C ARG A 193 -9.74 -10.98 10.59
N ASN A 194 -9.37 -10.11 11.52
CA ASN A 194 -10.14 -8.94 11.89
C ASN A 194 -9.38 -7.66 11.52
N LEU A 195 -10.10 -6.68 10.98
CA LEU A 195 -9.54 -5.35 10.73
C LEU A 195 -9.48 -4.60 12.06
N LYS A 196 -8.26 -4.33 12.55
CA LYS A 196 -8.04 -3.64 13.82
C LYS A 196 -7.42 -2.27 13.57
N LEU A 197 -8.13 -1.22 13.93
CA LEU A 197 -7.58 0.14 14.02
C LEU A 197 -6.59 0.21 15.20
N ILE A 198 -5.39 0.72 14.93
CA ILE A 198 -4.38 1.02 15.94
C ILE A 198 -4.61 2.46 16.40
N PRO A 199 -4.97 2.67 17.69
CA PRO A 199 -5.23 4.00 18.20
C PRO A 199 -3.96 4.85 18.22
N ARG A 200 -4.15 6.17 18.15
CA ARG A 200 -3.08 7.16 18.36
C ARG A 200 -2.49 7.10 19.76
#